data_AF-A0A7Z8P121-F1
#
_entry.id   AF-A0A7Z8P121-F1
#
_cell.length_a   1.000
_cell.length_b   1.000
_cell.length_c   1.000
_cell.angle_alpha   90.00
_cell.angle_beta   90.00
_cell.angle_gamma   90.00
#
_symmetry.space_group_name_H-M   'P 1'
#
loop_
_entity.id
_entity.type
_entity.pdbx_description
1 polymer ?
#
loop_
_entity_poly.entity_id
_entity_poly.type
_entity_poly.pdbx_seq_one_letter_code
_entity_poly.pdbx_strand_id
1 'polypeptide(L)'
;MKYYPTILILGTLLVILSGCIEDSSMDSLINDLDHENESIRNAAMESLSGIGDDDTVSSLMQVTNNNSNTVEKRKNAIKVLGTIGNDHASELLLNISLDEKEEKTVRMSSILALGEIGNETMLMPLGNLSYADDGLILYHAAYVLDQIEENKEDVYASYGKLPYPLSEEQRVYRNNLSELHEIVDKNLPVIENATTMFSGYNIKSGYIEIASDIEPESSEMNEIYKIYDTEARKIGINQVPVRFVQCESISLLEYWYNVSDFDISITYVYTWSDDDDDVKSQIFIP
;
A
#
# COMPACT_ATOMS: atom_id res chain seq x y z
N MET A 1 -24.15 27.23 34.01
CA MET A 1 -22.72 27.57 34.11
C MET A 1 -22.17 26.97 35.40
N LYS A 2 -21.53 25.79 35.30
CA LYS A 2 -20.76 25.15 36.38
C LYS A 2 -19.41 24.78 35.79
N TYR A 3 -18.38 25.07 36.56
CA TYR A 3 -16.96 25.00 36.24
C TYR A 3 -16.50 23.63 35.70
N TYR A 4 -15.52 23.63 34.78
CA TYR A 4 -14.64 22.50 34.50
C TYR A 4 -13.25 22.76 35.10
N PRO A 5 -13.04 22.55 36.41
CA PRO A 5 -11.72 22.65 37.02
C PRO A 5 -10.84 21.42 36.71
N THR A 6 -11.42 20.32 36.22
CA THR A 6 -10.72 19.05 35.94
C THR A 6 -9.75 19.13 34.75
N ILE A 7 -10.09 19.89 33.70
CA ILE A 7 -9.25 20.00 32.50
C ILE A 7 -8.00 20.86 32.78
N LEU A 8 -8.15 21.90 33.62
CA LEU A 8 -7.02 22.72 34.04
C LEU A 8 -6.10 21.96 35.00
N ILE A 9 -6.66 21.13 35.90
CA ILE A 9 -5.88 20.31 36.82
C ILE A 9 -5.08 19.24 36.08
N LEU A 10 -5.64 18.55 35.07
CA LEU A 10 -4.88 17.58 34.26
C LEU A 10 -3.70 18.20 33.52
N GLY A 11 -3.90 19.36 32.87
CA GLY A 11 -2.83 20.06 32.17
C GLY A 11 -1.72 20.56 33.10
N THR A 12 -2.08 21.02 34.31
CA THR A 12 -1.06 21.45 35.31
C THR A 12 -0.39 20.29 36.04
N LEU A 13 -1.06 19.15 36.20
CA LEU A 13 -0.45 17.95 36.79
C LEU A 13 0.63 17.38 35.86
N LEU A 14 0.40 17.43 34.54
CA LEU A 14 1.35 17.01 33.52
C LEU A 14 2.67 17.80 33.57
N VAL A 15 2.59 19.11 33.84
CA VAL A 15 3.77 20.00 33.95
C VAL A 15 4.52 19.83 35.28
N ILE A 16 3.84 19.47 36.37
CA ILE A 16 4.48 19.22 37.68
C ILE A 16 5.19 17.84 37.70
N LEU A 17 4.76 16.91 36.85
CA LEU A 17 5.39 15.59 36.66
C LEU A 17 6.68 15.63 35.82
N SER A 18 6.90 16.68 35.03
CA SER A 18 8.11 16.89 34.20
C SER A 18 9.41 17.10 34.99
N GLY A 19 9.39 17.03 36.33
CA GLY A 19 10.56 17.29 37.17
C GLY A 19 11.06 16.16 38.07
N CYS A 20 10.35 15.02 38.16
CA CYS A 20 10.71 13.96 39.14
C CYS A 20 10.62 12.52 38.62
N ILE A 21 10.32 12.27 37.35
CA ILE A 21 10.08 10.92 36.83
C ILE A 21 10.69 10.74 35.44
N GLU A 22 12.00 10.56 35.35
CA GLU A 22 12.63 10.24 34.05
C GLU A 22 12.64 8.73 33.75
N ASP A 23 12.76 7.86 34.77
CA ASP A 23 12.89 6.40 34.52
C ASP A 23 11.55 5.66 34.67
N SER A 24 10.72 6.00 35.67
CA SER A 24 9.43 5.31 35.88
C SER A 24 8.28 5.81 35.01
N SER A 25 8.52 6.77 34.12
CA SER A 25 7.52 7.30 33.17
C SER A 25 7.60 6.54 31.85
N MET A 26 8.81 6.30 31.33
CA MET A 26 9.03 5.57 30.08
C MET A 26 8.53 4.13 30.17
N ASP A 27 8.92 3.40 31.21
CA ASP A 27 8.46 2.02 31.44
C ASP A 27 6.93 1.93 31.58
N SER A 28 6.31 2.93 32.21
CA SER A 28 4.84 2.99 32.34
C SER A 28 4.20 3.18 30.98
N LEU A 29 4.68 4.14 30.18
CA LEU A 29 4.16 4.41 28.84
C LEU A 29 4.33 3.20 27.92
N ILE A 30 5.50 2.54 27.97
CA ILE A 30 5.75 1.31 27.20
C ILE A 30 4.79 0.19 27.63
N ASN A 31 4.54 0.03 28.93
CA ASN A 31 3.58 -0.96 29.41
C ASN A 31 2.13 -0.63 29.04
N ASP A 32 1.81 0.64 28.90
CA ASP A 32 0.47 1.06 28.51
C ASP A 32 0.17 0.86 27.01
N LEU A 33 1.17 0.49 26.19
CA LEU A 33 1.00 0.18 24.76
C LEU A 33 0.05 -1.01 24.50
N ASP A 34 -0.17 -1.91 25.45
CA ASP A 34 -1.17 -2.99 25.36
C ASP A 34 -2.19 -2.97 26.50
N HIS A 35 -2.37 -1.80 27.14
CA HIS A 35 -3.39 -1.61 28.15
C HIS A 35 -4.79 -1.96 27.63
N GLU A 36 -5.67 -2.56 28.45
CA GLU A 36 -7.02 -2.98 28.01
C GLU A 36 -7.89 -1.82 27.50
N ASN A 37 -7.79 -0.66 28.14
CA ASN A 37 -8.47 0.57 27.77
C ASN A 37 -7.76 1.26 26.58
N GLU A 38 -8.47 1.35 25.45
CA GLU A 38 -7.98 1.99 24.22
C GLU A 38 -7.55 3.45 24.41
N SER A 39 -8.23 4.22 25.25
CA SER A 39 -7.85 5.62 25.51
C SER A 39 -6.49 5.72 26.20
N ILE A 40 -6.14 4.74 27.03
CA ILE A 40 -4.82 4.68 27.69
C ILE A 40 -3.75 4.29 26.67
N ARG A 41 -4.01 3.28 25.81
CA ARG A 41 -3.08 2.92 24.71
C ARG A 41 -2.78 4.11 23.81
N ASN A 42 -3.81 4.83 23.37
CA ASN A 42 -3.66 5.99 22.50
C ASN A 42 -2.87 7.11 23.18
N ALA A 43 -3.16 7.42 24.46
CA ALA A 43 -2.41 8.43 25.21
C ALA A 43 -0.94 8.05 25.39
N ALA A 44 -0.64 6.76 25.60
CA ALA A 44 0.71 6.26 25.70
C ALA A 44 1.46 6.42 24.37
N MET A 45 0.84 6.01 23.25
CA MET A 45 1.39 6.16 21.91
C MET A 45 1.64 7.63 21.55
N GLU A 46 0.69 8.52 21.84
CA GLU A 46 0.83 9.97 21.61
C GLU A 46 1.99 10.55 22.43
N SER A 47 2.10 10.17 23.70
CA SER A 47 3.18 10.63 24.58
C SER A 47 4.54 10.14 24.10
N LEU A 48 4.67 8.85 23.77
CA LEU A 48 5.92 8.26 23.26
C LEU A 48 6.34 8.87 21.92
N SER A 49 5.37 9.11 21.02
CA SER A 49 5.63 9.80 19.74
C SER A 49 6.09 11.25 19.96
N GLY A 50 5.52 11.94 20.95
CA GLY A 50 5.89 13.31 21.30
C GLY A 50 7.25 13.43 21.99
N ILE A 51 7.72 12.38 22.68
CA ILE A 51 9.08 12.32 23.23
C ILE A 51 10.08 12.08 22.09
N GLY A 52 9.93 10.97 21.36
CA GLY A 52 10.59 10.73 20.07
C GLY A 52 12.13 10.78 20.06
N ASP A 53 12.81 10.78 21.20
CA ASP A 53 14.27 10.80 21.28
C ASP A 53 14.88 9.41 20.97
N ASP A 54 16.19 9.38 20.76
CA ASP A 54 16.91 8.15 20.36
C ASP A 54 16.78 7.03 21.42
N ASP A 55 16.64 7.38 22.71
CA ASP A 55 16.43 6.43 23.80
C ASP A 55 15.01 5.82 23.75
N THR A 56 14.00 6.64 23.44
CA THR A 56 12.62 6.20 23.19
C THR A 56 12.55 5.28 21.97
N VAL A 57 13.20 5.66 20.87
CA VAL A 57 13.29 4.82 19.66
C VAL A 57 13.96 3.49 19.98
N SER A 58 15.09 3.50 20.69
CA SER A 58 15.80 2.29 21.12
C SER A 58 14.92 1.38 21.99
N SER A 59 14.16 1.96 22.91
CA SER A 59 13.25 1.21 23.79
C SER A 59 12.08 0.60 23.03
N LEU A 60 11.49 1.34 22.09
CA LEU A 60 10.41 0.83 21.22
C LEU A 60 10.90 -0.26 20.26
N MET A 61 12.14 -0.17 19.76
CA MET A 61 12.77 -1.22 18.96
C MET A 61 12.96 -2.51 19.79
N GLN A 62 13.34 -2.41 21.06
CA GLN A 62 13.41 -3.56 21.97
C GLN A 62 12.03 -4.19 22.20
N VAL A 63 10.99 -3.37 22.41
CA VAL A 63 9.61 -3.86 22.56
C VAL A 63 9.17 -4.60 21.30
N THR A 64 9.45 -4.03 20.14
CA THR A 64 9.11 -4.55 18.81
C THR A 64 9.79 -5.88 18.50
N ASN A 65 11.06 -6.04 18.87
CA ASN A 65 11.83 -7.26 18.60
C ASN A 65 11.65 -8.38 19.66
N ASN A 66 10.95 -8.10 20.77
CA ASN A 66 10.77 -9.07 21.84
C ASN A 66 9.46 -9.86 21.67
N ASN A 67 9.58 -11.11 21.20
CA ASN A 67 8.45 -12.03 21.01
C ASN A 67 7.76 -12.48 22.30
N SER A 68 8.27 -12.14 23.49
CA SER A 68 7.52 -12.35 24.75
C SER A 68 6.43 -11.30 24.97
N ASN A 69 6.49 -10.16 24.26
CA ASN A 69 5.44 -9.14 24.31
C ASN A 69 4.20 -9.60 23.55
N THR A 70 3.05 -9.05 23.92
CA THR A 70 1.81 -9.29 23.18
C THR A 70 1.92 -8.74 21.76
N VAL A 71 1.20 -9.35 20.81
CA VAL A 71 1.11 -8.87 19.43
C VAL A 71 0.63 -7.42 19.39
N GLU A 72 -0.33 -7.05 20.23
CA GLU A 72 -0.85 -5.68 20.32
C GLU A 72 0.21 -4.69 20.78
N LYS A 73 0.99 -5.04 21.82
CA LYS A 73 2.10 -4.19 22.30
C LYS A 73 3.12 -3.93 21.21
N ARG A 74 3.51 -4.99 20.47
CA ARG A 74 4.48 -4.91 19.37
C ARG A 74 3.95 -4.03 18.24
N LYS A 75 2.70 -4.22 17.80
CA LYS A 75 2.07 -3.39 16.77
C LYS A 75 2.01 -1.92 17.17
N ASN A 76 1.63 -1.62 18.41
CA ASN A 76 1.54 -0.25 18.88
C ASN A 76 2.94 0.39 19.00
N ALA A 77 3.96 -0.37 19.42
CA ALA A 77 5.34 0.10 19.37
C ALA A 77 5.82 0.39 17.94
N ILE A 78 5.53 -0.50 16.98
CA ILE A 78 5.83 -0.31 15.55
C ILE A 78 5.15 0.95 15.01
N LYS A 79 3.87 1.16 15.33
CA LYS A 79 3.14 2.36 14.90
C LYS A 79 3.74 3.64 15.47
N VAL A 80 4.16 3.62 16.73
CA VAL A 80 4.88 4.76 17.33
C VAL A 80 6.22 5.00 16.63
N LEU A 81 6.99 3.93 16.30
CA LEU A 81 8.23 4.07 15.52
C LEU A 81 7.99 4.72 14.15
N GLY A 82 6.94 4.30 13.44
CA GLY A 82 6.51 4.93 12.18
C GLY A 82 6.20 6.42 12.35
N THR A 83 5.41 6.76 13.38
CA THR A 83 5.02 8.15 13.68
C THR A 83 6.20 9.03 14.09
N ILE A 84 7.19 8.49 14.80
CA ILE A 84 8.42 9.22 15.14
C ILE A 84 9.24 9.50 13.87
N GLY A 85 9.25 8.57 12.91
CA GLY A 85 9.94 8.76 11.63
C GLY A 85 11.46 8.69 11.73
N ASN A 86 12.01 8.04 12.77
CA ASN A 86 13.46 7.89 12.92
C ASN A 86 13.97 6.70 12.10
N ASP A 87 14.79 6.98 11.09
CA ASP A 87 15.41 6.01 10.17
C ASP A 87 16.18 4.88 10.86
N HIS A 88 16.59 5.04 12.13
CA HIS A 88 17.28 3.98 12.87
C HIS A 88 16.42 2.72 13.05
N ALA A 89 15.09 2.85 12.99
CA ALA A 89 14.18 1.72 13.08
C ALA A 89 14.00 0.95 11.76
N SER A 90 14.38 1.52 10.62
CA SER A 90 14.01 0.98 9.29
C SER A 90 14.55 -0.44 9.06
N GLU A 91 15.79 -0.75 9.43
CA GLU A 91 16.35 -2.09 9.23
C GLU A 91 15.59 -3.16 10.04
N LEU A 92 15.25 -2.85 11.29
CA LEU A 92 14.45 -3.74 12.14
C LEU A 92 13.06 -3.97 11.52
N LEU A 93 12.39 -2.90 11.12
CA LEU A 93 11.05 -2.98 10.54
C LEU A 93 11.05 -3.71 9.20
N LEU A 94 12.09 -3.57 8.39
CA LEU A 94 12.26 -4.33 7.15
C LEU A 94 12.40 -5.82 7.44
N ASN A 95 13.26 -6.20 8.38
CA ASN A 95 13.43 -7.59 8.77
C ASN A 95 12.11 -8.22 9.27
N ILE A 96 11.30 -7.48 10.03
CA ILE A 96 9.98 -7.94 10.49
C ILE A 96 9.01 -8.07 9.32
N SER A 97 8.97 -7.10 8.40
CA SER A 97 8.12 -7.14 7.20
C SER A 97 8.35 -8.39 6.35
N LEU A 98 9.60 -8.83 6.23
CA LEU A 98 10.03 -9.96 5.40
C LEU A 98 10.02 -11.33 6.12
N ASP A 99 9.80 -11.38 7.44
CA ASP A 99 9.78 -12.66 8.17
C ASP A 99 8.45 -13.41 7.96
N GLU A 100 8.45 -14.43 7.09
CA GLU A 100 7.27 -15.25 6.81
C GLU A 100 6.68 -15.98 8.05
N LYS A 101 7.45 -16.13 9.13
CA LYS A 101 7.00 -16.76 10.37
C LYS A 101 6.37 -15.77 11.35
N GLU A 102 6.50 -14.48 11.09
CA GLU A 102 5.95 -13.42 11.92
C GLU A 102 4.43 -13.34 11.78
N GLU A 103 3.77 -12.87 12.83
CA GLU A 103 2.34 -12.63 12.84
C GLU A 103 1.96 -11.60 11.76
N LYS A 104 0.94 -11.92 10.96
CA LYS A 104 0.59 -11.13 9.76
C LYS A 104 0.32 -9.67 10.07
N THR A 105 -0.35 -9.38 11.18
CA THR A 105 -0.68 -8.00 11.57
C THR A 105 0.54 -7.21 12.06
N VAL A 106 1.56 -7.89 12.59
CA VAL A 106 2.86 -7.29 12.92
C VAL A 106 3.64 -6.96 11.65
N ARG A 107 3.67 -7.89 10.68
CA ARG A 107 4.28 -7.65 9.35
C ARG A 107 3.64 -6.45 8.66
N MET A 108 2.31 -6.41 8.57
CA MET A 108 1.56 -5.29 7.98
C MET A 108 1.83 -3.97 8.70
N SER A 109 1.90 -3.96 10.04
CA SER A 109 2.23 -2.76 10.80
C SER A 109 3.65 -2.27 10.49
N SER A 110 4.59 -3.19 10.29
CA SER A 110 5.99 -2.86 9.98
C SER A 110 6.15 -2.27 8.59
N ILE A 111 5.43 -2.82 7.61
CA ILE A 111 5.37 -2.26 6.24
C ILE A 111 4.88 -0.81 6.27
N LEU A 112 3.80 -0.53 7.01
CA LEU A 112 3.27 0.83 7.10
C LEU A 112 4.21 1.79 7.83
N ALA A 113 4.80 1.34 8.95
CA ALA A 113 5.75 2.15 9.68
C ALA A 113 6.98 2.51 8.83
N LEU A 114 7.46 1.59 7.97
CA LEU A 114 8.49 1.90 6.99
C LEU A 114 8.05 2.99 6.01
N GLY A 115 6.80 2.91 5.52
CA GLY A 115 6.23 3.93 4.66
C GLY A 115 6.14 5.30 5.34
N GLU A 116 5.75 5.34 6.61
CA GLU A 116 5.69 6.56 7.42
C GLU A 116 7.09 7.17 7.69
N ILE A 117 8.10 6.32 7.90
CA ILE A 117 9.50 6.77 8.04
C ILE A 117 10.01 7.37 6.72
N GLY A 118 9.63 6.79 5.57
CA GLY A 118 9.95 7.35 4.26
C GLY A 118 11.36 7.08 3.76
N ASN A 119 12.08 6.12 4.36
CA ASN A 119 13.37 5.66 3.85
C ASN A 119 13.17 4.79 2.61
N GLU A 120 13.19 5.42 1.43
CA GLU A 120 12.94 4.77 0.13
C GLU A 120 13.82 3.54 -0.11
N THR A 121 15.10 3.61 0.29
CA THR A 121 16.04 2.48 0.15
C THR A 121 15.59 1.25 0.93
N MET A 122 14.92 1.44 2.06
CA MET A 122 14.39 0.35 2.89
C MET A 122 13.00 -0.13 2.45
N LEU A 123 12.32 0.62 1.59
CA LEU A 123 11.05 0.21 1.01
C LEU A 123 11.23 -0.68 -0.22
N MET A 124 12.23 -0.41 -1.07
CA MET A 124 12.48 -1.19 -2.29
C MET A 124 12.48 -2.72 -2.11
N PRO A 125 13.09 -3.30 -1.04
CA PRO A 125 13.08 -4.74 -0.87
C PRO A 125 11.69 -5.36 -0.65
N LEU A 126 10.66 -4.56 -0.31
CA LEU A 126 9.28 -5.04 -0.20
C LEU A 126 8.71 -5.52 -1.55
N GLY A 127 9.26 -5.08 -2.68
CA GLY A 127 8.91 -5.60 -4.01
C GLY A 127 9.24 -7.09 -4.20
N ASN A 128 10.13 -7.63 -3.34
CA ASN A 128 10.53 -9.03 -3.36
C ASN A 128 9.65 -9.95 -2.50
N LEU A 129 8.61 -9.41 -1.84
CA LEU A 129 7.64 -10.25 -1.13
C LEU A 129 7.06 -11.33 -2.06
N SER A 130 6.87 -12.52 -1.50
CA SER A 130 6.47 -13.70 -2.25
C SER A 130 5.00 -13.61 -2.64
N TYR A 131 4.62 -14.11 -3.81
CA TYR A 131 3.21 -14.19 -4.21
C TYR A 131 2.39 -15.18 -3.35
N ALA A 132 3.08 -16.09 -2.64
CA ALA A 132 2.44 -16.96 -1.65
C ALA A 132 2.13 -16.24 -0.33
N ASP A 133 2.59 -14.99 -0.15
CA ASP A 133 2.22 -14.19 1.00
C ASP A 133 0.74 -13.84 1.00
N ASP A 134 0.24 -13.41 2.16
CA ASP A 134 -1.13 -12.95 2.30
C ASP A 134 -1.38 -11.74 1.40
N GLY A 135 -2.43 -11.80 0.57
CA GLY A 135 -2.75 -10.69 -0.34
C GLY A 135 -3.01 -9.35 0.34
N LEU A 136 -3.30 -9.31 1.65
CA LEU A 136 -3.31 -8.06 2.40
C LEU A 136 -1.90 -7.53 2.65
N ILE A 137 -0.92 -8.37 2.97
CA ILE A 137 0.48 -7.97 3.15
C ILE A 137 1.01 -7.34 1.86
N LEU A 138 0.77 -8.00 0.73
CA LEU A 138 1.16 -7.51 -0.59
C LEU A 138 0.50 -6.16 -0.93
N TYR A 139 -0.77 -5.97 -0.54
CA TYR A 139 -1.46 -4.70 -0.73
C TYR A 139 -0.87 -3.55 0.10
N HIS A 140 -0.44 -3.82 1.34
CA HIS A 140 0.24 -2.81 2.15
C HIS A 140 1.60 -2.44 1.55
N ALA A 141 2.33 -3.44 1.04
CA ALA A 141 3.59 -3.21 0.34
C ALA A 141 3.38 -2.35 -0.92
N ALA A 142 2.40 -2.70 -1.73
CA ALA A 142 1.98 -1.94 -2.90
C ALA A 142 1.69 -0.47 -2.55
N TYR A 143 0.95 -0.23 -1.46
CA TYR A 143 0.60 1.12 -1.01
C TYR A 143 1.81 1.97 -0.61
N VAL A 144 2.79 1.39 0.09
CA VAL A 144 3.99 2.15 0.50
C VAL A 144 4.96 2.34 -0.67
N LEU A 145 5.07 1.33 -1.56
CA LEU A 145 5.89 1.42 -2.77
C LEU A 145 5.33 2.45 -3.77
N ASP A 146 4.01 2.63 -3.85
CA ASP A 146 3.37 3.66 -4.67
C ASP A 146 3.69 5.10 -4.21
N GLN A 147 4.37 5.28 -3.08
CA GLN A 147 4.83 6.59 -2.63
C GLN A 147 6.22 6.96 -3.16
N ILE A 148 6.96 5.98 -3.70
CA ILE A 148 8.33 6.14 -4.21
C ILE A 148 8.29 6.52 -5.69
N GLU A 149 9.09 7.51 -6.10
CA GLU A 149 9.15 7.98 -7.49
C GLU A 149 9.80 6.94 -8.43
N GLU A 150 10.86 6.27 -7.98
CA GLU A 150 11.54 5.18 -8.73
C GLU A 150 10.57 4.04 -9.10
N ASN A 151 9.57 3.76 -8.25
CA ASN A 151 8.55 2.73 -8.52
C ASN A 151 7.52 3.15 -9.59
N LYS A 152 7.65 4.36 -10.15
CA LYS A 152 6.76 4.94 -11.16
C LYS A 152 7.48 5.28 -12.45
N GLU A 153 8.75 4.90 -12.62
CA GLU A 153 9.53 5.27 -13.82
C GLU A 153 8.85 4.85 -15.13
N ASP A 154 8.24 3.68 -15.15
CA ASP A 154 7.53 3.18 -16.34
C ASP A 154 6.08 3.66 -16.42
N VAL A 155 5.56 4.34 -15.40
CA VAL A 155 4.15 4.78 -15.34
C VAL A 155 4.02 6.14 -16.00
N TYR A 156 3.41 6.18 -17.20
CA TYR A 156 3.21 7.43 -17.93
C TYR A 156 1.84 8.08 -17.67
N ALA A 157 0.88 7.37 -17.06
CA ALA A 157 -0.36 7.95 -16.56
C ALA A 157 -1.07 7.08 -15.52
N SER A 158 -1.88 7.73 -14.67
CA SER A 158 -2.72 7.06 -13.67
C SER A 158 -4.09 7.72 -13.55
N TYR A 159 -5.11 6.90 -13.36
CA TYR A 159 -6.48 7.30 -13.07
C TYR A 159 -6.91 6.71 -11.73
N GLY A 160 -7.39 7.56 -10.84
CA GLY A 160 -7.70 7.17 -9.45
C GLY A 160 -6.44 7.05 -8.58
N LYS A 161 -6.61 6.51 -7.38
CA LYS A 161 -5.54 6.23 -6.41
C LYS A 161 -5.78 4.89 -5.78
N LEU A 162 -4.72 4.20 -5.36
CA LEU A 162 -4.85 2.96 -4.61
C LEU A 162 -5.75 3.17 -3.36
N PRO A 163 -6.86 2.43 -3.22
CA PRO A 163 -7.76 2.57 -2.08
C PRO A 163 -7.12 2.21 -0.74
N TYR A 164 -6.76 3.22 0.06
CA TYR A 164 -6.11 3.01 1.36
C TYR A 164 -6.65 3.95 2.46
N PRO A 165 -6.77 3.52 3.73
CA PRO A 165 -6.61 2.14 4.23
C PRO A 165 -7.70 1.23 3.65
N LEU A 166 -7.49 -0.09 3.59
CA LEU A 166 -8.51 -1.03 3.09
C LEU A 166 -9.72 -1.14 4.04
N SER A 167 -10.64 -0.17 3.98
CA SER A 167 -11.97 -0.30 4.60
C SER A 167 -12.72 -1.50 4.02
N GLU A 168 -13.80 -1.94 4.69
CA GLU A 168 -14.65 -3.02 4.17
C GLU A 168 -15.21 -2.71 2.78
N GLU A 169 -15.52 -1.44 2.48
CA GLU A 169 -15.95 -1.01 1.13
C GLU A 169 -14.80 -1.09 0.12
N GLN A 170 -13.58 -0.73 0.51
CA GLN A 170 -12.42 -0.76 -0.38
C GLN A 170 -11.86 -2.19 -0.58
N ARG A 171 -12.16 -3.12 0.34
CA ARG A 171 -11.89 -4.56 0.14
C ARG A 171 -12.71 -5.17 -0.98
N VAL A 172 -13.86 -4.55 -1.34
CA VAL A 172 -14.66 -4.96 -2.52
C VAL A 172 -13.82 -4.90 -3.78
N TYR A 173 -12.99 -3.86 -3.96
CA TYR A 173 -12.07 -3.78 -5.10
C TYR A 173 -11.17 -5.02 -5.14
N ARG A 174 -10.34 -5.22 -4.11
CA ARG A 174 -9.39 -6.34 -4.04
C ARG A 174 -10.06 -7.71 -4.24
N ASN A 175 -11.25 -7.91 -3.71
CA ASN A 175 -11.92 -9.21 -3.75
C ASN A 175 -12.62 -9.51 -5.10
N ASN A 176 -12.86 -8.52 -5.95
CA ASN A 176 -13.60 -8.68 -7.20
C ASN A 176 -12.76 -8.36 -8.45
N LEU A 177 -11.43 -8.35 -8.32
CA LEU A 177 -10.52 -8.04 -9.42
C LEU A 177 -10.61 -9.00 -10.60
N SER A 178 -10.69 -10.31 -10.33
CA SER A 178 -10.84 -11.32 -11.39
C SER A 178 -12.17 -11.15 -12.13
N GLU A 179 -13.27 -10.89 -11.41
CA GLU A 179 -14.57 -10.63 -12.03
C GLU A 179 -14.56 -9.35 -12.87
N LEU A 180 -13.96 -8.27 -12.33
CA LEU A 180 -13.82 -7.01 -13.07
C LEU A 180 -13.03 -7.19 -14.36
N HIS A 181 -11.92 -7.92 -14.32
CA HIS A 181 -11.10 -8.23 -15.49
C HIS A 181 -11.92 -8.98 -16.55
N GLU A 182 -12.61 -10.06 -16.18
CA GLU A 182 -13.44 -10.82 -17.12
C GLU A 182 -14.56 -10.01 -17.76
N ILE A 183 -15.13 -9.04 -17.03
CA ILE A 183 -16.17 -8.15 -17.55
C ILE A 183 -15.56 -7.14 -18.52
N VAL A 184 -14.45 -6.51 -18.16
CA VAL A 184 -13.81 -5.48 -18.99
C VAL A 184 -13.27 -6.09 -20.28
N ASP A 185 -12.63 -7.25 -20.21
CA ASP A 185 -12.08 -7.95 -21.38
C ASP A 185 -13.13 -8.21 -22.46
N LYS A 186 -14.39 -8.49 -22.07
CA LYS A 186 -15.51 -8.70 -23.00
C LYS A 186 -16.03 -7.40 -23.62
N ASN A 187 -15.72 -6.25 -23.04
CA ASN A 187 -16.27 -4.94 -23.41
C ASN A 187 -15.20 -3.97 -23.92
N LEU A 188 -13.92 -4.35 -23.96
CA LEU A 188 -12.85 -3.52 -24.50
C LEU A 188 -13.06 -3.30 -26.02
N PRO A 189 -13.12 -2.05 -26.50
CA PRO A 189 -13.27 -1.74 -27.90
C PRO A 189 -11.94 -1.99 -28.63
N VAL A 190 -12.05 -2.02 -29.96
CA VAL A 190 -10.89 -1.90 -30.84
C VAL A 190 -10.27 -0.51 -30.64
N ILE A 191 -8.97 -0.46 -30.34
CA ILE A 191 -8.25 0.80 -30.14
C ILE A 191 -7.38 1.05 -31.37
N GLU A 192 -7.83 1.93 -32.26
CA GLU A 192 -7.19 2.13 -33.58
C GLU A 192 -5.72 2.57 -33.51
N ASN A 193 -5.34 3.28 -32.44
CA ASN A 193 -4.01 3.88 -32.28
C ASN A 193 -3.07 3.10 -31.35
N ALA A 194 -3.39 1.85 -30.99
CA ALA A 194 -2.54 1.00 -30.16
C ALA A 194 -2.04 -0.20 -30.95
N THR A 195 -0.74 -0.31 -31.23
CA THR A 195 -0.23 -1.53 -31.91
C THR A 195 -0.15 -2.71 -30.95
N THR A 196 -0.05 -2.44 -29.64
CA THR A 196 -0.05 -3.46 -28.59
C THR A 196 -0.69 -2.92 -27.31
N MET A 197 -1.63 -3.68 -26.75
CA MET A 197 -2.16 -3.42 -25.41
C MET A 197 -2.28 -4.73 -24.64
N PHE A 198 -1.80 -4.70 -23.40
CA PHE A 198 -2.00 -5.72 -22.37
C PHE A 198 -2.70 -5.06 -21.20
N SER A 199 -3.69 -5.74 -20.64
CA SER A 199 -4.30 -5.31 -19.39
C SER A 199 -4.37 -6.47 -18.40
N GLY A 200 -4.19 -6.15 -17.12
CA GLY A 200 -4.27 -7.12 -16.05
C GLY A 200 -4.19 -6.46 -14.67
N TYR A 201 -4.47 -7.23 -13.63
CA TYR A 201 -4.23 -6.79 -12.27
C TYR A 201 -2.90 -7.35 -11.75
N ASN A 202 -2.08 -6.48 -11.17
CA ASN A 202 -0.83 -6.86 -10.53
C ASN A 202 -0.95 -6.69 -9.02
N ILE A 203 -0.84 -7.79 -8.29
CA ILE A 203 -1.07 -7.82 -6.86
C ILE A 203 0.00 -7.05 -6.07
N LYS A 204 1.19 -6.85 -6.64
CA LYS A 204 2.30 -6.10 -6.05
C LYS A 204 2.22 -4.60 -6.30
N SER A 205 1.49 -4.16 -7.33
CA SER A 205 1.19 -2.74 -7.54
C SER A 205 -0.14 -2.34 -6.90
N GLY A 206 -1.09 -3.28 -6.79
CA GLY A 206 -2.44 -2.99 -6.35
C GLY A 206 -3.28 -2.21 -7.37
N TYR A 207 -2.74 -1.94 -8.56
CA TYR A 207 -3.41 -1.26 -9.67
C TYR A 207 -3.89 -2.27 -10.72
N ILE A 208 -4.93 -1.87 -11.46
CA ILE A 208 -5.10 -2.41 -12.82
C ILE A 208 -4.05 -1.75 -13.70
N GLU A 209 -3.22 -2.55 -14.34
CA GLU A 209 -2.16 -2.07 -15.22
C GLU A 209 -2.53 -2.30 -16.66
N ILE A 210 -2.31 -1.26 -17.47
CA ILE A 210 -2.44 -1.29 -18.92
C ILE A 210 -1.05 -1.02 -19.49
N ALA A 211 -0.39 -2.07 -19.98
CA ALA A 211 0.86 -1.92 -20.70
C ALA A 211 0.56 -1.69 -22.17
N SER A 212 0.97 -0.54 -22.71
CA SER A 212 0.63 -0.18 -24.09
C SER A 212 1.65 0.79 -24.69
N ASP A 213 1.59 0.92 -26.02
CA ASP A 213 2.27 1.93 -26.81
C ASP A 213 1.40 3.16 -27.12
N ILE A 214 0.20 3.26 -26.53
CA ILE A 214 -0.69 4.42 -26.65
C ILE A 214 0.03 5.69 -26.19
N GLU A 215 -0.05 6.75 -27.01
CA GLU A 215 0.51 8.06 -26.68
C GLU A 215 -0.05 8.60 -25.35
N PRO A 216 0.81 9.14 -24.45
CA PRO A 216 0.34 9.80 -23.23
C PRO A 216 -0.67 10.92 -23.50
N GLU A 217 -1.63 11.11 -22.58
CA GLU A 217 -2.68 12.13 -22.64
C GLU A 217 -3.66 12.02 -23.83
N SER A 218 -3.71 10.86 -24.50
CA SER A 218 -4.61 10.65 -25.63
C SER A 218 -6.09 10.48 -25.23
N SER A 219 -6.99 10.60 -26.20
CA SER A 219 -8.43 10.35 -26.00
C SER A 219 -8.74 8.89 -25.68
N GLU A 220 -7.94 7.96 -26.19
CA GLU A 220 -8.07 6.51 -26.05
C GLU A 220 -7.87 6.09 -24.59
N MET A 221 -6.90 6.66 -23.89
CA MET A 221 -6.67 6.39 -22.47
C MET A 221 -7.91 6.72 -21.62
N ASN A 222 -8.54 7.85 -21.93
CA ASN A 222 -9.77 8.28 -21.26
C ASN A 222 -10.95 7.35 -21.57
N GLU A 223 -11.00 6.80 -22.78
CA GLU A 223 -12.03 5.82 -23.18
C GLU A 223 -11.84 4.49 -22.45
N ILE A 224 -10.60 3.96 -22.42
CA ILE A 224 -10.28 2.73 -21.69
C ILE A 224 -10.62 2.89 -20.21
N TYR A 225 -10.19 4.00 -19.58
CA TYR A 225 -10.50 4.24 -18.18
C TYR A 225 -12.01 4.30 -17.92
N LYS A 226 -12.78 4.95 -18.80
CA LYS A 226 -14.25 5.01 -18.67
C LYS A 226 -14.89 3.62 -18.72
N ILE A 227 -14.34 2.68 -19.48
CA ILE A 227 -14.84 1.31 -19.51
C ILE A 227 -14.58 0.64 -18.17
N TYR A 228 -13.34 0.65 -17.69
CA TYR A 228 -13.00 0.12 -16.37
C TYR A 228 -13.88 0.71 -15.26
N ASP A 229 -14.02 2.03 -15.23
CA ASP A 229 -14.83 2.75 -14.24
C ASP A 229 -16.33 2.42 -14.36
N THR A 230 -16.85 2.25 -15.57
CA THR A 230 -18.26 1.87 -15.81
C THR A 230 -18.53 0.45 -15.37
N GLU A 231 -17.67 -0.51 -15.74
CA GLU A 231 -17.83 -1.92 -15.37
C GLU A 231 -17.61 -2.14 -13.86
N ALA A 232 -16.61 -1.48 -13.27
CA ALA A 232 -16.36 -1.49 -11.83
C ALA A 232 -17.58 -1.03 -11.01
N ARG A 233 -18.24 0.04 -11.44
CA ARG A 233 -19.45 0.53 -10.76
C ARG A 233 -20.61 -0.46 -10.80
N LYS A 234 -20.72 -1.31 -11.83
CA LYS A 234 -21.80 -2.33 -11.92
C LYS A 234 -21.67 -3.38 -10.82
N ILE A 235 -20.45 -3.65 -10.36
CA ILE A 235 -20.16 -4.61 -9.28
C ILE A 235 -19.86 -3.93 -7.93
N GLY A 236 -20.21 -2.64 -7.80
CA GLY A 236 -20.11 -1.91 -6.54
C GLY A 236 -18.72 -1.37 -6.19
N ILE A 237 -17.77 -1.38 -7.13
CA ILE A 237 -16.45 -0.77 -6.95
C ILE A 237 -16.54 0.70 -7.39
N ASN A 238 -16.26 1.61 -6.46
CA ASN A 238 -16.17 3.04 -6.73
C ASN A 238 -14.69 3.44 -6.86
N GLN A 239 -14.34 4.21 -7.90
CA GLN A 239 -12.99 4.73 -8.14
C GLN A 239 -11.92 3.64 -8.32
N VAL A 240 -12.05 2.85 -9.39
CA VAL A 240 -11.06 1.85 -9.76
C VAL A 240 -9.69 2.50 -10.07
N PRO A 241 -8.59 2.06 -9.41
CA PRO A 241 -7.26 2.56 -9.72
C PRO A 241 -6.71 1.86 -10.97
N VAL A 242 -6.41 2.65 -12.00
CA VAL A 242 -5.86 2.18 -13.28
C VAL A 242 -4.58 2.97 -13.56
N ARG A 243 -3.50 2.29 -13.96
CA ARG A 243 -2.27 2.94 -14.42
C ARG A 243 -1.83 2.41 -15.78
N PHE A 244 -1.24 3.29 -16.57
CA PHE A 244 -0.68 3.01 -17.87
C PHE A 244 0.84 2.95 -17.75
N VAL A 245 1.42 1.85 -18.21
CA VAL A 245 2.85 1.59 -18.14
C VAL A 245 3.44 1.42 -19.53
N GLN A 246 4.66 1.93 -19.72
CA GLN A 246 5.30 1.90 -21.02
C GLN A 246 5.67 0.46 -21.41
N CYS A 247 5.22 0.01 -22.57
CA CYS A 247 5.52 -1.33 -23.08
C CYS A 247 6.73 -1.28 -24.02
N GLU A 248 7.95 -1.32 -23.49
CA GLU A 248 9.16 -1.37 -24.33
C GLU A 248 9.40 -2.76 -24.94
N SER A 249 9.00 -3.85 -24.27
CA SER A 249 8.95 -5.20 -24.82
C SER A 249 8.19 -6.21 -23.94
N ILE A 250 7.71 -7.32 -24.54
CA ILE A 250 7.17 -8.48 -23.82
C ILE A 250 8.19 -9.07 -22.83
N SER A 251 9.49 -8.98 -23.13
CA SER A 251 10.55 -9.49 -22.25
C SER A 251 10.78 -8.64 -21.00
N LEU A 252 10.48 -7.34 -21.03
CA LEU A 252 10.45 -6.50 -19.83
C LEU A 252 9.20 -6.79 -19.00
N LEU A 253 8.06 -7.07 -19.65
CA LEU A 253 6.88 -7.58 -18.95
C LEU A 253 7.18 -8.91 -18.23
N GLU A 254 7.92 -9.83 -18.85
CA GLU A 254 8.37 -11.07 -18.21
C GLU A 254 9.35 -10.87 -17.05
N TYR A 255 10.23 -9.86 -17.13
CA TYR A 255 11.26 -9.60 -16.12
C TYR A 255 10.73 -8.86 -14.88
N TRP A 256 9.89 -7.85 -15.08
CA TRP A 256 9.31 -7.05 -14.01
C TRP A 256 8.08 -7.71 -13.38
N TYR A 257 7.31 -8.45 -14.17
CA TYR A 257 5.99 -8.96 -13.78
C TYR A 257 5.90 -10.47 -13.75
N ASN A 258 7.00 -11.19 -14.03
CA ASN A 258 7.13 -12.65 -14.06
C ASN A 258 5.78 -13.31 -14.35
N VAL A 259 5.41 -13.38 -15.63
CA VAL A 259 4.07 -13.64 -16.22
C VAL A 259 3.24 -14.77 -15.56
N SER A 260 3.85 -15.64 -14.74
CA SER A 260 3.16 -16.52 -13.78
C SER A 260 2.41 -15.79 -12.63
N ASP A 261 2.69 -14.52 -12.39
CA ASP A 261 2.38 -13.76 -11.16
C ASP A 261 1.15 -12.87 -11.27
N PHE A 262 0.44 -13.11 -12.34
CA PHE A 262 -0.46 -12.25 -13.01
C PHE A 262 -1.58 -13.27 -13.20
N ASP A 263 -2.68 -13.12 -12.48
CA ASP A 263 -3.84 -14.00 -12.63
C ASP A 263 -4.55 -13.57 -13.91
N ILE A 264 -3.85 -13.69 -15.06
CA ILE A 264 -4.21 -13.00 -16.30
C ILE A 264 -5.15 -13.88 -17.12
N SER A 265 -6.32 -13.35 -17.42
CA SER A 265 -6.84 -13.45 -18.78
C SER A 265 -6.13 -12.39 -19.63
N ILE A 266 -4.98 -12.72 -20.23
CA ILE A 266 -4.28 -11.74 -21.07
C ILE A 266 -5.18 -11.38 -22.26
N THR A 267 -5.66 -10.15 -22.32
CA THR A 267 -6.27 -9.63 -23.54
C THR A 267 -5.17 -8.97 -24.37
N TYR A 268 -4.73 -9.63 -25.44
CA TYR A 268 -3.87 -9.00 -26.44
C TYR A 268 -4.76 -8.23 -27.40
N VAL A 269 -4.52 -6.95 -27.59
CA VAL A 269 -5.09 -6.22 -28.73
C VAL A 269 -3.97 -5.94 -29.72
N TYR A 270 -3.99 -6.65 -30.85
CA TYR A 270 -3.15 -6.30 -31.99
C TYR A 270 -3.97 -5.45 -32.94
N THR A 271 -3.46 -4.28 -33.34
CA THR A 271 -4.01 -3.56 -34.48
C THR A 271 -3.04 -3.57 -35.64
N TRP A 272 -3.57 -3.70 -36.85
CA TRP A 272 -2.81 -3.57 -38.08
C TRP A 272 -3.66 -2.90 -39.15
N SER A 273 -3.03 -2.11 -40.00
CA SER A 273 -3.65 -1.61 -41.23
C SER A 273 -3.60 -2.72 -42.28
N ASP A 274 -4.72 -3.01 -42.94
CA ASP A 274 -4.68 -3.81 -44.16
C ASP A 274 -4.29 -2.95 -45.39
N ASP A 275 -4.23 -3.58 -46.57
CA ASP A 275 -3.81 -2.94 -47.81
C ASP A 275 -4.76 -1.81 -48.30
N ASP A 276 -5.94 -1.67 -47.68
CA ASP A 276 -6.94 -0.63 -47.97
C ASP A 276 -6.94 0.52 -46.94
N ASP A 277 -5.93 0.61 -46.07
CA ASP A 277 -5.82 1.56 -44.94
C ASP A 277 -6.93 1.38 -43.87
N ASP A 278 -7.69 0.28 -43.90
CA ASP A 278 -8.65 -0.05 -42.86
C ASP A 278 -7.91 -0.61 -41.64
N VAL A 279 -8.10 0.03 -40.48
CA VAL A 279 -7.54 -0.45 -39.21
C VAL A 279 -8.33 -1.69 -38.75
N LYS A 280 -7.67 -2.85 -38.77
CA LYS A 280 -8.18 -4.10 -38.19
C LYS A 280 -7.60 -4.26 -36.79
N SER A 281 -8.34 -4.94 -35.93
CA SER A 281 -7.76 -5.47 -34.70
C SER A 281 -8.18 -6.90 -34.45
N GLN A 282 -7.33 -7.61 -33.70
CA GLN A 282 -7.63 -8.93 -33.21
C GLN A 282 -7.33 -8.98 -31.72
N ILE A 283 -8.39 -9.31 -30.98
CA ILE A 283 -8.28 -9.65 -29.57
C ILE A 283 -7.80 -11.11 -29.49
N PHE A 284 -6.63 -11.35 -28.93
CA PHE A 284 -6.20 -12.69 -28.55
C PHE A 284 -6.44 -12.86 -27.06
N ILE A 285 -7.11 -13.94 -26.68
CA ILE A 285 -7.27 -14.38 -25.29
C ILE A 285 -6.67 -15.79 -25.27
N PRO A 286 -5.53 -16.02 -24.58
CA PRO A 286 -4.89 -17.34 -24.55
C PRO A 286 -5.74 -18.39 -23.85
#